data_AF-A0A2D6PW56-F1
#
_entry.id   AF-A0A2D6PW56-F1
#
_cell.length_a   1.000
_cell.length_b   1.000
_cell.length_c   1.000
_cell.angle_alpha   90.00
_cell.angle_beta   90.00
_cell.angle_gamma   90.00
#
_symmetry.space_group_name_H-M   'P 1'
#
loop_
_entity.id
_entity.type
_entity.pdbx_description
1 polymer ?
#
loop_
_entity_poly.entity_id
_entity_poly.type
_entity_poly.pdbx_seq_one_letter_code
_entity_poly.pdbx_strand_id
1 'polypeptide(L)'
;MGNKYAKPDPLERARDGDEDALEQVLGGILAPLFDLALHYWRQPVRAELATVVGLQGLARVVRDGGPPDGVSPLAVAVEHLFASTERPPARTSSPDDLHRRLGDLEDDRRRAVLAFLACDLDEAELIRALGRSNARALLDVGLSELDGSESEIRQSLDEEAARTALPPGLVDRAL
;
A
#
# COMPACT_ATOMS: atom_id res chain seq x y z
N MET A 1 33.58 10.99 12.93
CA MET A 1 33.87 9.55 13.15
C MET A 1 32.57 8.79 12.97
N GLY A 2 32.38 8.11 11.83
CA GLY A 2 31.16 7.36 11.54
C GLY A 2 31.04 6.16 12.48
N ASN A 3 29.85 5.96 13.04
CA ASN A 3 29.58 4.93 14.02
C ASN A 3 29.72 3.54 13.35
N LYS A 4 30.82 2.83 13.63
CA LYS A 4 31.20 1.53 13.04
C LYS A 4 30.30 0.35 13.46
N TYR A 5 29.13 0.61 14.02
CA TYR A 5 28.24 -0.39 14.62
C TYR A 5 26.75 -0.20 14.28
N ALA A 6 26.41 0.54 13.22
CA ALA A 6 25.06 0.43 12.69
C ALA A 6 24.92 -0.99 12.10
N LYS A 7 24.00 -1.79 12.64
CA LYS A 7 23.62 -3.05 11.98
C LYS A 7 23.16 -2.68 10.56
N PRO A 8 23.57 -3.44 9.53
CA PRO A 8 23.17 -3.16 8.16
C PRO A 8 21.64 -3.13 8.08
N ASP A 9 21.14 -2.24 7.23
CA ASP A 9 19.72 -2.01 7.07
C ASP A 9 19.00 -3.33 6.71
N PRO A 10 17.80 -3.62 7.24
CA PRO A 10 17.10 -4.86 6.92
C PRO A 10 16.94 -5.12 5.42
N LEU A 11 16.76 -4.07 4.60
CA LEU A 11 16.67 -4.22 3.15
C LEU A 11 17.99 -4.64 2.53
N GLU A 12 19.12 -4.09 2.99
CA GLU A 12 20.45 -4.49 2.52
C GLU A 12 20.72 -5.97 2.82
N ARG A 13 20.44 -6.40 4.05
CA ARG A 13 20.59 -7.81 4.44
C ARG A 13 19.68 -8.73 3.65
N ALA A 14 18.42 -8.32 3.43
CA ALA A 14 17.46 -9.10 2.66
C ALA A 14 17.91 -9.26 1.19
N ARG A 15 18.50 -8.22 0.58
CA ARG A 15 19.11 -8.29 -0.76
C ARG A 15 20.26 -9.29 -0.83
N ASP A 16 20.99 -9.48 0.27
CA ASP A 16 22.07 -10.45 0.40
C ASP A 16 21.57 -11.88 0.72
N GLY A 17 20.25 -12.10 0.77
CA GLY A 17 19.63 -13.41 0.97
C GLY A 17 19.30 -13.77 2.43
N ASP A 18 19.29 -12.80 3.34
CA ASP A 18 18.88 -12.99 4.73
C ASP A 18 17.35 -13.00 4.84
N GLU A 19 16.75 -14.18 4.94
CA GLU A 19 15.28 -14.35 5.01
C GLU A 19 14.66 -13.75 6.28
N ASP A 20 15.37 -13.72 7.43
CA ASP A 20 14.88 -13.05 8.64
C ASP A 20 14.82 -11.53 8.45
N ALA A 21 15.75 -10.98 7.66
CA ALA A 21 15.73 -9.57 7.29
C ALA A 21 14.63 -9.28 6.26
N LEU A 22 14.36 -10.21 5.33
CA LEU A 22 13.24 -10.09 4.41
C LEU A 22 11.90 -10.07 5.16
N GLU A 23 11.71 -10.96 6.14
CA GLU A 23 10.54 -10.96 7.01
C GLU A 23 10.36 -9.62 7.73
N GLN A 24 11.46 -9.02 8.22
CA GLN A 24 11.43 -7.68 8.84
C GLN A 24 11.01 -6.58 7.85
N VAL A 25 11.50 -6.61 6.62
CA VAL A 25 11.10 -5.65 5.57
C VAL A 25 9.60 -5.78 5.27
N LEU A 26 9.11 -7.00 5.06
CA LEU A 26 7.70 -7.27 4.79
C LEU A 26 6.81 -6.88 5.98
N GLY A 27 7.22 -7.22 7.20
CA GLY A 27 6.50 -6.86 8.43
C GLY A 27 6.44 -5.35 8.67
N GLY A 28 7.48 -4.61 8.29
CA GLY A 28 7.54 -3.15 8.45
C GLY A 28 6.52 -2.38 7.59
N ILE A 29 6.05 -2.97 6.50
CA ILE A 29 5.09 -2.34 5.57
C ILE A 29 3.69 -2.98 5.62
N LEU A 30 3.52 -4.04 6.42
CA LEU A 30 2.33 -4.87 6.39
C LEU A 30 1.05 -4.09 6.73
N ALA A 31 1.09 -3.28 7.78
CA ALA A 31 -0.07 -2.51 8.23
C ALA A 31 -0.58 -1.52 7.16
N PRO A 32 0.23 -0.55 6.67
CA PRO A 32 -0.26 0.41 5.67
C PRO A 32 -0.69 -0.28 4.36
N LEU A 33 -0.04 -1.38 3.96
CA LEU A 33 -0.43 -2.15 2.77
C LEU A 33 -1.79 -2.86 2.96
N PHE A 34 -2.06 -3.38 4.16
CA PHE A 34 -3.34 -4.00 4.48
C PHE A 34 -4.46 -2.98 4.59
N ASP A 35 -4.21 -1.83 5.20
CA ASP A 35 -5.18 -0.73 5.33
C ASP A 35 -5.59 -0.22 3.94
N LEU A 36 -4.61 -0.02 3.05
CA LEU A 36 -4.87 0.28 1.64
C LEU A 36 -5.79 -0.77 0.99
N ALA A 37 -5.46 -2.06 1.17
CA ALA A 37 -6.25 -3.15 0.61
C ALA A 37 -7.69 -3.16 1.17
N LEU A 38 -7.84 -2.87 2.45
CA LEU A 38 -9.14 -2.78 3.12
C LEU A 38 -10.01 -1.70 2.53
N HIS A 39 -9.46 -0.50 2.35
CA HIS A 39 -10.20 0.63 1.80
C HIS A 39 -10.51 0.45 0.31
N TYR A 40 -9.62 -0.20 -0.45
CA TYR A 40 -9.82 -0.41 -1.89
C TYR A 40 -10.82 -1.55 -2.19
N TRP A 41 -10.71 -2.71 -1.53
CA TRP A 41 -11.60 -3.86 -1.78
C TRP A 41 -12.82 -3.93 -0.86
N ARG A 42 -12.79 -3.30 0.32
CA ARG A 42 -13.89 -3.26 1.29
C ARG A 42 -14.41 -4.62 1.74
N GLN A 43 -13.59 -5.65 1.59
CA GLN A 43 -13.89 -7.02 1.98
C GLN A 43 -12.63 -7.60 2.59
N PRO A 44 -12.62 -7.94 3.90
CA PRO A 44 -11.42 -8.39 4.60
C PRO A 44 -10.70 -9.55 3.88
N VAL A 45 -11.45 -10.54 3.40
CA VAL A 45 -10.88 -11.70 2.67
C VAL A 45 -10.16 -11.28 1.39
N ARG A 46 -10.70 -10.32 0.63
CA ARG A 46 -10.05 -9.81 -0.58
C ARG A 46 -8.85 -8.92 -0.25
N ALA A 47 -8.98 -8.11 0.80
CA ALA A 47 -7.89 -7.29 1.29
C ALA A 47 -6.70 -8.18 1.67
N GLU A 48 -6.92 -9.27 2.41
CA GLU A 48 -5.88 -10.25 2.73
C GLU A 48 -5.19 -10.82 1.49
N LEU A 49 -5.97 -11.28 0.50
CA LEU A 49 -5.42 -11.85 -0.73
C LEU A 49 -4.59 -10.81 -1.49
N ALA A 50 -5.09 -9.59 -1.62
CA ALA A 50 -4.39 -8.51 -2.31
C ALA A 50 -3.11 -8.08 -1.57
N THR A 51 -3.13 -8.04 -0.23
CA THR A 51 -1.95 -7.79 0.60
C THR A 51 -0.89 -8.88 0.40
N VAL A 52 -1.28 -10.17 0.42
CA VAL A 52 -0.35 -11.27 0.14
C VAL A 52 0.27 -11.12 -1.25
N VAL A 53 -0.50 -10.77 -2.28
CA VAL A 53 0.03 -10.52 -3.64
C VAL A 53 1.04 -9.38 -3.65
N GLY A 54 0.75 -8.27 -2.95
CA GLY A 54 1.68 -7.15 -2.80
C GLY A 54 2.99 -7.55 -2.13
N LEU A 55 2.92 -8.30 -1.03
CA LEU A 55 4.08 -8.79 -0.29
C LEU A 55 4.91 -9.81 -1.10
N GLN A 56 4.27 -10.74 -1.81
CA GLN A 56 4.94 -11.70 -2.70
C GLN A 56 5.71 -10.99 -3.82
N GLY A 57 5.10 -9.95 -4.40
CA GLY A 57 5.74 -9.12 -5.41
C GLY A 57 6.99 -8.43 -4.88
N LEU A 58 6.88 -7.78 -3.72
CA LEU A 58 8.03 -7.17 -3.06
C LEU A 58 9.11 -8.22 -2.71
N ALA A 59 8.73 -9.36 -2.13
CA ALA A 59 9.68 -10.41 -1.76
C ALA A 59 10.50 -10.89 -2.96
N ARG A 60 9.83 -11.08 -4.10
CA ARG A 60 10.51 -11.39 -5.36
C ARG A 60 11.47 -10.29 -5.79
N VAL A 61 11.05 -9.02 -5.78
CA VAL A 61 11.91 -7.88 -6.15
C VAL A 61 13.13 -7.78 -5.23
N VAL A 62 12.97 -8.02 -3.93
CA VAL A 62 14.09 -8.03 -2.98
C VAL A 62 15.09 -9.14 -3.29
N ARG A 63 14.59 -10.36 -3.53
CA ARG A 63 15.41 -11.52 -3.93
C ARG A 63 16.12 -11.32 -5.28
N ASP A 64 15.53 -10.52 -6.17
CA ASP A 64 16.09 -10.17 -7.49
C ASP A 64 17.07 -8.98 -7.44
N GLY A 65 17.43 -8.48 -6.25
CA GLY A 65 18.42 -7.42 -6.05
C GLY A 65 17.88 -6.13 -5.43
N GLY A 66 16.59 -6.07 -5.12
CA GLY A 66 15.97 -4.97 -4.39
C GLY A 66 15.17 -3.98 -5.24
N PRO A 67 14.37 -3.12 -4.59
CA PRO A 67 13.76 -1.96 -5.24
C PRO A 67 14.82 -1.05 -5.88
N PRO A 68 14.50 -0.36 -6.99
CA PRO A 68 15.35 0.67 -7.55
C PRO A 68 15.71 1.76 -6.52
N ASP A 69 16.86 2.41 -6.71
CA ASP A 69 17.28 3.50 -5.83
C ASP A 69 16.23 4.61 -5.74
N GLY A 70 15.93 5.05 -4.52
CA GLY A 70 14.93 6.08 -4.26
C GLY A 70 13.48 5.59 -4.29
N VAL A 71 13.22 4.29 -4.46
CA VAL A 71 11.88 3.69 -4.38
C VAL A 71 11.76 2.88 -3.09
N SER A 72 10.76 3.18 -2.26
CA SER A 72 10.54 2.39 -1.04
C SER A 72 10.02 0.98 -1.33
N PRO A 73 10.27 0.01 -0.43
CA PRO A 73 9.62 -1.30 -0.47
C PRO A 73 8.09 -1.22 -0.51
N LEU A 74 7.50 -0.25 0.20
CA LEU A 74 6.05 -0.06 0.24
C LEU A 74 5.49 0.31 -1.14
N ALA A 75 6.11 1.23 -1.87
CA ALA A 75 5.68 1.60 -3.22
C ALA A 75 5.69 0.41 -4.19
N VAL A 76 6.69 -0.48 -4.08
CA VAL A 76 6.76 -1.73 -4.85
C VAL A 76 5.63 -2.68 -4.46
N ALA A 77 5.38 -2.87 -3.16
CA ALA A 77 4.30 -3.73 -2.71
C ALA A 77 2.92 -3.22 -3.16
N VAL A 78 2.70 -1.91 -3.16
CA VAL A 78 1.47 -1.27 -3.65
C VAL A 78 1.28 -1.50 -5.16
N GLU A 79 2.35 -1.39 -5.96
CA GLU A 79 2.30 -1.71 -7.40
C GLU A 79 1.78 -3.13 -7.63
N HIS A 80 2.36 -4.10 -6.94
CA HIS A 80 1.98 -5.51 -7.07
C HIS A 80 0.56 -5.78 -6.57
N LEU A 81 0.15 -5.13 -5.47
CA LEU A 81 -1.22 -5.19 -4.96
C LEU A 81 -2.22 -4.69 -6.02
N PHE A 82 -1.94 -3.56 -6.70
CA PHE A 82 -2.82 -3.01 -7.73
C PHE A 82 -2.76 -3.74 -9.08
N ALA A 83 -1.71 -4.52 -9.32
CA ALA A 83 -1.58 -5.41 -10.47
C ALA A 83 -2.38 -6.72 -10.30
N SER A 84 -2.93 -6.98 -9.11
CA SER A 84 -3.81 -8.12 -8.86
C SER A 84 -5.00 -8.13 -9.82
N THR A 85 -5.36 -9.31 -10.32
CA THR A 85 -6.49 -9.50 -11.24
C THR A 85 -7.85 -9.36 -10.54
N GLU A 86 -7.87 -9.28 -9.21
CA GLU A 86 -9.09 -9.08 -8.45
C GLU A 86 -9.60 -7.64 -8.60
N ARG A 87 -10.66 -7.48 -9.39
CA ARG A 87 -11.36 -6.20 -9.43
C ARG A 87 -12.05 -5.92 -8.09
N PRO A 88 -11.94 -4.69 -7.56
CA PRO A 88 -12.70 -4.29 -6.40
C PRO A 88 -14.21 -4.43 -6.69
N PRO A 89 -15.03 -4.67 -5.65
CA PRO A 89 -16.47 -4.80 -5.85
C PRO A 89 -17.02 -3.54 -6.54
N ALA A 90 -18.01 -3.73 -7.42
CA ALA A 90 -18.76 -2.62 -7.99
C ALA A 90 -19.42 -1.83 -6.85
N ARG A 91 -19.52 -0.51 -7.04
CA ARG A 91 -20.11 0.51 -6.15
C ARG A 91 -20.91 -0.08 -5.01
N THR A 92 -20.35 -0.05 -3.80
CA THR A 92 -21.04 -0.54 -2.61
C THR A 92 -22.01 0.52 -2.11
N SER A 93 -23.23 0.13 -1.72
CA SER A 93 -24.17 0.98 -0.98
C SER A 93 -23.73 1.15 0.48
N SER A 94 -22.51 1.65 0.66
CA SER A 94 -21.95 1.96 1.97
C SER A 94 -22.84 2.98 2.68
N PRO A 95 -23.21 2.75 3.95
CA PRO A 95 -23.84 3.79 4.75
C PRO A 95 -22.85 4.94 5.05
N ASP A 96 -21.54 4.64 5.08
CA ASP A 96 -20.51 5.68 5.24
C ASP A 96 -20.29 6.49 3.98
N ASP A 97 -20.48 7.80 4.14
CA ASP A 97 -20.44 8.79 3.07
C ASP A 97 -19.06 8.87 2.39
N LEU A 98 -17.96 8.70 3.15
CA LEU A 98 -16.61 8.71 2.59
C LEU A 98 -16.34 7.51 1.67
N HIS A 99 -16.62 6.28 2.12
CA HIS A 99 -16.38 5.09 1.31
C HIS A 99 -17.28 5.03 0.07
N ARG A 100 -18.49 5.58 0.16
CA ARG A 100 -19.36 5.76 -1.00
C ARG A 100 -18.69 6.68 -2.02
N ARG A 101 -18.22 7.86 -1.60
CA ARG A 101 -17.53 8.83 -2.46
C ARG A 101 -16.24 8.27 -3.06
N LEU A 102 -15.42 7.59 -2.26
CA LEU A 102 -14.24 6.88 -2.74
C LEU A 102 -14.59 5.82 -3.81
N GLY A 103 -15.69 5.09 -3.63
CA GLY A 103 -16.19 4.12 -4.60
C GLY A 103 -16.79 4.72 -5.88
N ASP A 104 -17.15 6.00 -5.86
CA ASP A 104 -17.67 6.75 -7.01
C ASP A 104 -16.54 7.35 -7.87
N LEU A 105 -15.32 7.49 -7.33
CA LEU A 105 -14.14 7.90 -8.08
C LEU A 105 -13.80 6.92 -9.21
N GLU A 106 -13.23 7.46 -10.28
CA GLU A 106 -12.59 6.66 -11.33
C GLU A 106 -11.40 5.87 -10.73
N ASP A 107 -11.13 4.68 -11.27
CA ASP A 107 -10.27 3.70 -10.59
C ASP A 107 -8.84 4.21 -10.38
N ASP A 108 -8.24 4.86 -11.38
CA ASP A 108 -6.86 5.38 -11.28
C ASP A 108 -6.79 6.51 -10.22
N ARG A 109 -7.84 7.34 -10.09
CA ARG A 109 -7.93 8.39 -9.07
C ARG A 109 -8.10 7.83 -7.67
N ARG A 110 -8.97 6.82 -7.53
CA ARG A 110 -9.17 6.11 -6.26
C ARG A 110 -7.88 5.46 -5.78
N ARG A 111 -7.15 4.78 -6.68
CA ARG A 111 -5.85 4.18 -6.37
C ARG A 111 -4.85 5.24 -5.91
N ALA A 112 -4.77 6.37 -6.61
CA ALA A 112 -3.86 7.47 -6.24
C ALA A 112 -4.19 8.05 -4.86
N VAL A 113 -5.46 8.37 -4.60
CA VAL A 113 -5.92 8.90 -3.30
C VAL A 113 -5.63 7.91 -2.17
N LEU A 114 -6.01 6.64 -2.32
CA LEU A 114 -5.84 5.67 -1.24
C LEU A 114 -4.36 5.35 -0.99
N ALA A 115 -3.54 5.22 -2.04
CA ALA A 115 -2.10 5.01 -1.88
C ALA A 115 -1.42 6.19 -1.18
N PHE A 116 -1.82 7.43 -1.49
CA PHE A 116 -1.33 8.61 -0.80
C PHE A 116 -1.79 8.68 0.67
N LEU A 117 -3.09 8.43 0.92
CA LEU A 117 -3.65 8.60 2.26
C LEU A 117 -3.28 7.48 3.22
N ALA A 118 -3.27 6.22 2.77
CA ALA A 118 -3.03 5.04 3.61
C ALA A 118 -1.56 4.61 3.68
N CYS A 119 -0.74 5.01 2.70
CA CYS A 119 0.67 4.59 2.62
C CYS A 119 1.67 5.76 2.64
N ASP A 120 1.20 7.01 2.72
CA ASP A 120 2.04 8.22 2.72
C ASP A 120 3.00 8.30 1.52
N LEU A 121 2.64 7.72 0.37
CA LEU A 121 3.51 7.69 -0.81
C LEU A 121 3.73 9.09 -1.37
N ASP A 122 4.99 9.42 -1.66
CA ASP A 122 5.33 10.66 -2.37
C ASP A 122 5.00 10.58 -3.87
N GLU A 123 5.25 11.66 -4.62
CA GLU A 123 4.95 11.70 -6.06
C GLU A 123 5.70 10.62 -6.87
N ALA A 124 6.98 10.40 -6.60
CA ALA A 124 7.77 9.42 -7.34
C ALA A 124 7.30 7.99 -7.03
N GLU A 125 6.97 7.74 -5.77
CA GLU A 125 6.40 6.48 -5.31
C GLU A 125 5.00 6.23 -5.86
N LEU A 126 4.15 7.25 -5.95
CA LEU A 126 2.85 7.15 -6.59
C LEU A 126 2.98 6.84 -8.09
N ILE A 127 3.92 7.49 -8.79
CA ILE A 127 4.19 7.20 -10.21
C ILE A 127 4.58 5.72 -10.37
N ARG A 128 5.45 5.22 -9.49
CA ARG A 128 5.86 3.81 -9.48
C ARG A 128 4.69 2.87 -9.20
N ALA A 129 3.96 3.12 -8.13
CA ALA A 129 2.86 2.30 -7.64
C ALA A 129 1.70 2.19 -8.65
N LEU A 130 1.41 3.28 -9.36
CA LEU A 130 0.31 3.34 -10.33
C LEU A 130 0.75 2.98 -11.76
N GLY A 131 2.06 3.04 -12.07
CA GLY A 131 2.56 2.96 -13.43
C GLY A 131 2.04 4.11 -14.31
N ARG A 132 1.96 5.32 -13.73
CA ARG A 132 1.35 6.51 -14.34
C ARG A 132 2.21 7.75 -14.08
N SER A 133 2.70 8.41 -15.13
CA SER A 133 3.47 9.64 -14.99
C SER A 133 2.64 10.84 -14.51
N ASN A 134 1.32 10.78 -14.66
CA ASN A 134 0.37 11.81 -14.21
C ASN A 134 -0.24 11.53 -12.83
N ALA A 135 0.42 10.71 -11.99
CA ALA A 135 -0.07 10.29 -10.68
C ALA A 135 -0.47 11.48 -9.78
N ARG A 136 0.32 12.56 -9.76
CA ARG A 136 0.01 13.76 -8.97
C ARG A 136 -1.31 14.41 -9.40
N ALA A 137 -1.55 14.52 -10.71
CA ALA A 137 -2.80 15.08 -11.23
C ALA A 137 -4.01 14.20 -10.90
N LEU A 138 -3.85 12.86 -10.93
CA LEU A 138 -4.90 11.92 -10.51
C LEU A 138 -5.24 12.10 -9.02
N LEU A 139 -4.23 12.27 -8.17
CA LEU A 139 -4.38 12.54 -6.74
C LEU A 139 -5.11 13.86 -6.51
N ASP A 140 -4.64 14.97 -7.12
CA ASP A 140 -5.21 16.29 -6.92
C ASP A 140 -6.69 16.35 -7.33
N VAL A 141 -7.04 15.75 -8.47
CA VAL A 141 -8.43 15.64 -8.92
C VAL A 141 -9.24 14.75 -7.98
N GLY A 142 -8.71 13.59 -7.60
CA GLY A 142 -9.38 12.66 -6.70
C GLY A 142 -9.68 13.28 -5.33
N LEU A 143 -8.72 13.99 -4.73
CA LEU A 143 -8.93 14.71 -3.47
C LEU A 143 -9.96 15.84 -3.62
N SER A 144 -9.95 16.57 -4.74
CA SER A 144 -10.93 17.64 -4.98
C SER A 144 -12.38 17.14 -5.15
N GLU A 145 -12.55 15.87 -5.54
CA GLU A 145 -13.85 15.21 -5.70
C GLU A 145 -14.36 14.61 -4.37
N LEU A 146 -13.51 14.54 -3.34
CA LEU A 146 -13.89 14.12 -2.00
C LEU A 146 -14.16 15.37 -1.15
N ASP A 147 -15.43 15.61 -0.77
CA ASP A 147 -15.70 16.76 0.12
C ASP A 147 -15.05 16.54 1.50
N GLY A 148 -14.15 17.45 1.88
CA GLY A 148 -13.46 17.41 3.17
C GLY A 148 -12.01 17.79 3.02
N SER A 149 -11.35 18.06 4.16
CA SER A 149 -9.90 18.23 4.17
C SER A 149 -9.18 16.89 4.12
N GLU A 150 -7.96 16.88 3.59
CA GLU A 150 -7.09 15.70 3.56
C GLU A 150 -6.96 15.04 4.94
N SER A 151 -6.78 15.85 5.99
CA SER A 151 -6.63 15.37 7.37
C SER A 151 -7.90 14.70 7.90
N GLU A 152 -9.08 15.23 7.60
CA GLU A 152 -10.36 14.62 7.99
C GLU A 152 -10.59 13.28 7.28
N ILE A 153 -10.23 13.22 6.00
CA ILE A 153 -10.35 12.00 5.20
C ILE A 153 -9.39 10.94 5.76
N ARG A 154 -8.12 11.30 5.99
CA ARG A 154 -7.12 10.40 6.58
C ARG A 154 -7.56 9.88 7.95
N GLN A 155 -7.98 10.76 8.85
CA GLN A 155 -8.46 10.36 10.16
C GLN A 155 -9.63 9.35 10.06
N SER A 156 -10.57 9.59 9.14
CA SER A 156 -11.71 8.69 8.93
C SER A 156 -11.28 7.31 8.44
N LEU A 157 -10.26 7.24 7.57
CA LEU A 157 -9.67 5.98 7.10
C LEU A 157 -8.94 5.26 8.24
N ASP A 158 -8.10 5.96 8.99
CA ASP A 158 -7.34 5.40 10.11
C ASP A 158 -8.26 4.85 11.22
N GLU A 159 -9.34 5.57 11.55
CA GLU A 159 -10.32 5.12 12.54
C GLU A 159 -11.04 3.84 12.12
N GLU A 160 -11.27 3.64 10.83
CA GLU A 160 -11.90 2.44 10.30
C GLU A 160 -10.90 1.28 10.21
N ALA A 161 -9.67 1.54 9.75
CA ALA A 161 -8.58 0.57 9.75
C ALA A 161 -8.32 0.05 11.17
N ALA A 162 -8.30 0.93 12.18
CA ALA A 162 -8.12 0.57 13.59
C ALA A 162 -9.21 -0.36 14.15
N ARG A 163 -10.40 -0.42 13.53
CA ARG A 163 -11.48 -1.35 13.92
C ARG A 163 -11.29 -2.74 13.32
N THR A 164 -10.44 -2.88 12.30
CA THR A 164 -10.19 -4.15 11.64
C THR A 164 -8.85 -4.72 12.11
N ALA A 165 -8.90 -5.88 12.77
CA ALA A 165 -7.68 -6.54 13.20
C ALA A 165 -6.85 -7.02 12.00
N LEU A 166 -5.54 -6.78 12.05
CA LEU A 166 -4.60 -7.29 11.07
C LEU A 166 -4.58 -8.83 11.10
N PRO A 167 -4.87 -9.51 9.98
CA PRO A 167 -4.89 -10.96 9.93
C PRO A 167 -3.49 -11.56 10.20
N PRO A 168 -3.39 -12.60 11.03
CA PRO A 168 -2.11 -13.22 11.33
C PRO A 168 -1.51 -13.95 10.12
N GLY A 169 -0.20 -14.11 10.12
CA GLY A 169 0.53 -14.93 9.14
C GLY A 169 0.45 -14.43 7.69
N LEU A 170 0.19 -13.14 7.46
CA LEU A 170 0.21 -12.57 6.10
C LEU A 170 1.62 -12.58 5.49
N VAL A 171 2.64 -12.33 6.31
CA VAL A 171 4.05 -12.39 5.89
C VAL A 171 4.46 -13.83 5.58
N ASP A 172 4.14 -14.78 6.44
CA ASP A 172 4.43 -16.21 6.22
C ASP A 172 3.81 -16.75 4.92
N ARG A 173 2.59 -16.29 4.59
CA ARG A 173 1.90 -16.65 3.34
C ARG A 173 2.56 -16.04 2.10
N ALA A 174 3.35 -14.99 2.26
CA ALA A 174 3.98 -14.26 1.17
C ALA A 174 5.42 -14.71 0.86
N LEU A 175 6.08 -15.41 1.78
CA LEU A 175 7.46 -15.87 1.63
C LEU A 175 7.56 -17.19 0.88
#